data_AF-A0A349Y216-F1
#
_entry.id   AF-A0A349Y216-F1
#
_cell.length_a   1.000
_cell.length_b   1.000
_cell.length_c   1.000
_cell.angle_alpha   90.00
_cell.angle_beta   90.00
_cell.angle_gamma   90.00
#
_symmetry.space_group_name_H-M   'P 1'
#
loop_
_entity.id
_entity.type
_entity.pdbx_description
1 polymer ?
#
loop_
_entity_poly.entity_id
_entity_poly.type
_entity_poly.pdbx_seq_one_letter_code
_entity_poly.pdbx_strand_id
1 'polypeptide(L)'
;KGVIVAAPHYGNWELLNQWLASRGPIAIVYKAPDEEVGDAFLQLVRGGDNVQQVRAEGPAVRQLFKVLKDGGATGILPDQQPKAGDGVFAPFFGVEALTMTLVNRLAERTGATVLYGWCERIGPGMEFALHIEATSPAVADPDPRTAATALNAGIERIARRDPAQYQWTYKRYTLRPPQSGEDDPYATEDHPH
;
A
#
# COMPACT_ATOMS: atom_id res chain seq x y z
N LYS A 1 -1.27 8.67 -19.60
CA LYS A 1 -0.60 8.66 -18.27
C LYS A 1 -1.27 7.56 -17.47
N GLY A 2 -0.52 6.66 -16.82
CA GLY A 2 -1.10 5.61 -15.98
C GLY A 2 -1.64 6.12 -14.65
N VAL A 3 -2.26 5.22 -13.88
CA VAL A 3 -2.86 5.51 -12.57
C VAL A 3 -2.31 4.56 -11.52
N ILE A 4 -1.97 5.08 -10.34
CA ILE A 4 -1.60 4.31 -9.15
C ILE A 4 -2.70 4.51 -8.11
N VAL A 5 -3.31 3.44 -7.64
CA VAL A 5 -4.23 3.46 -6.49
C VAL A 5 -3.46 2.99 -5.25
N ALA A 6 -3.17 3.93 -4.37
CA ALA A 6 -2.61 3.69 -3.05
C ALA A 6 -3.76 3.32 -2.09
N ALA A 7 -3.84 2.04 -1.73
CA ALA A 7 -4.91 1.50 -0.91
C ALA A 7 -4.40 1.13 0.49
N PRO A 8 -4.70 1.89 1.55
CA PRO A 8 -4.32 1.46 2.89
C PRO A 8 -5.08 0.18 3.30
N HIS A 9 -4.54 -0.55 4.28
CA HIS A 9 -5.22 -1.69 4.91
C HIS A 9 -6.38 -1.20 5.82
N TYR A 10 -7.40 -0.62 5.19
CA TYR A 10 -8.55 0.01 5.81
C TYR A 10 -9.85 -0.53 5.23
N GLY A 11 -10.79 -0.89 6.10
CA GLY A 11 -12.08 -1.46 5.72
C GLY A 11 -11.92 -2.75 4.93
N ASN A 12 -12.62 -2.87 3.80
CA ASN A 12 -12.59 -4.04 2.93
C ASN A 12 -11.90 -3.76 1.60
N TRP A 13 -10.56 -3.74 1.59
CA TRP A 13 -9.77 -3.48 0.39
C TRP A 13 -9.95 -4.55 -0.71
N GLU A 14 -10.47 -5.75 -0.40
CA GLU A 14 -10.78 -6.76 -1.43
C GLU A 14 -11.97 -6.31 -2.29
N LEU A 15 -12.97 -5.65 -1.72
CA LEU A 15 -14.07 -5.05 -2.49
C LEU A 15 -13.58 -3.91 -3.38
N LEU A 16 -12.59 -3.13 -2.91
CA LEU A 16 -11.93 -2.13 -3.75
C LEU A 16 -11.25 -2.79 -4.96
N ASN A 17 -10.52 -3.89 -4.76
CA ASN A 17 -9.88 -4.61 -5.86
C ASN A 17 -10.89 -5.10 -6.90
N GLN A 18 -12.01 -5.67 -6.46
CA GLN A 18 -13.08 -6.12 -7.35
C GLN A 18 -13.68 -4.95 -8.15
N TRP A 19 -13.95 -3.83 -7.48
CA TRP A 19 -14.47 -2.64 -8.15
C TRP A 19 -13.48 -2.07 -9.17
N LEU A 20 -12.18 -2.00 -8.83
CA LEU A 20 -11.15 -1.54 -9.76
C LEU A 20 -11.06 -2.45 -11.00
N ALA A 21 -11.06 -3.77 -10.80
CA ALA A 21 -11.06 -4.75 -11.88
C ALA A 21 -12.30 -4.66 -12.78
N SER A 22 -13.45 -4.24 -12.22
CA SER A 22 -14.67 -3.99 -13.00
C SER A 22 -14.59 -2.72 -13.84
N ARG A 23 -13.60 -1.85 -13.63
CA ARG A 23 -13.36 -0.64 -14.45
C ARG A 23 -12.37 -0.87 -15.59
N GLY A 24 -11.61 -1.96 -15.55
CA GLY A 24 -10.67 -2.34 -16.58
C GLY A 24 -9.45 -3.07 -16.02
N PRO A 25 -8.47 -3.38 -16.89
CA PRO A 25 -7.26 -4.10 -16.49
C PRO A 25 -6.47 -3.35 -15.41
N ILE A 26 -6.13 -4.05 -14.33
CA ILE A 26 -5.34 -3.53 -13.22
C ILE A 26 -4.23 -4.50 -12.82
N ALA A 27 -3.03 -3.97 -12.62
CA ALA A 27 -1.93 -4.72 -12.02
C ALA A 27 -1.94 -4.57 -10.49
N ILE A 28 -2.07 -5.65 -9.73
CA ILE A 28 -2.12 -5.61 -8.26
C ILE A 28 -0.85 -6.24 -7.70
N VAL A 29 -0.13 -5.48 -6.88
CA VAL A 29 1.08 -5.98 -6.20
C VAL A 29 0.69 -6.82 -5.00
N TYR A 30 1.23 -8.03 -4.89
CA TYR A 30 1.02 -8.89 -3.73
C TYR A 30 2.34 -9.52 -3.28
N LYS A 31 2.45 -9.80 -1.97
CA LYS A 31 3.47 -10.68 -1.42
C LYS A 31 2.92 -12.10 -1.42
N ALA A 32 3.61 -13.04 -2.07
CA ALA A 32 3.21 -14.44 -2.03
C ALA A 32 3.29 -14.96 -0.57
N PRO A 33 2.26 -15.67 -0.09
CA PRO A 33 2.34 -16.39 1.18
C PRO A 33 3.48 -17.42 1.17
N ASP A 34 4.01 -17.74 2.34
CA ASP A 34 5.07 -18.76 2.48
C ASP A 34 4.56 -20.18 2.16
N GLU A 35 3.25 -20.41 2.28
CA GLU A 35 2.59 -21.67 1.91
C GLU A 35 2.00 -21.64 0.48
N GLU A 36 2.36 -22.63 -0.33
CA GLU A 36 1.93 -22.75 -1.74
C GLU A 36 0.40 -22.85 -1.90
N VAL A 37 -0.29 -23.49 -0.95
CA VAL A 37 -1.76 -23.62 -0.97
C VAL A 37 -2.43 -22.27 -0.78
N GLY A 38 -1.87 -21.42 0.11
CA GLY A 38 -2.35 -20.06 0.31
C GLY A 38 -2.14 -19.19 -0.92
N ASP A 39 -0.98 -19.31 -1.59
CA ASP A 39 -0.71 -18.59 -2.84
C ASP A 39 -1.69 -19.02 -3.95
N ALA A 40 -1.90 -20.32 -4.14
CA ALA A 40 -2.83 -20.84 -5.14
C ALA A 40 -4.29 -20.40 -4.89
N PHE A 41 -4.73 -20.37 -3.62
CA PHE A 41 -6.05 -19.86 -3.26
C PHE A 41 -6.19 -18.37 -3.58
N LEU A 42 -5.20 -17.55 -3.22
CA LEU A 42 -5.19 -16.12 -3.54
C LEU A 42 -5.18 -15.87 -5.05
N GLN A 43 -4.42 -16.66 -5.81
CA GLN A 43 -4.44 -16.61 -7.28
C GLN A 43 -5.84 -16.88 -7.82
N LEU A 44 -6.53 -17.89 -7.30
CA LEU A 44 -7.87 -18.28 -7.74
C LEU A 44 -8.93 -17.20 -7.42
N VAL A 45 -8.93 -16.66 -6.20
CA VAL A 45 -9.99 -15.73 -5.77
C VAL A 45 -9.77 -14.29 -6.24
N ARG A 46 -8.53 -13.90 -6.51
CA ARG A 46 -8.19 -12.56 -7.05
C ARG A 46 -7.94 -12.57 -8.57
N GLY A 47 -7.84 -13.73 -9.20
CA GLY A 47 -7.61 -13.92 -10.63
C GLY A 47 -8.90 -13.79 -11.46
N GLY A 48 -9.44 -12.58 -11.55
CA GLY A 48 -10.45 -12.24 -12.56
C GLY A 48 -9.80 -11.84 -13.90
N ASP A 49 -10.58 -11.85 -14.99
CA ASP A 49 -10.10 -11.57 -16.35
C ASP A 49 -9.31 -10.25 -16.50
N ASN A 50 -9.57 -9.28 -15.61
CA ASN A 50 -8.95 -7.95 -15.63
C ASN A 50 -7.86 -7.75 -14.56
N VAL A 51 -7.50 -8.77 -13.77
CA VAL A 51 -6.50 -8.63 -12.70
C VAL A 51 -5.20 -9.29 -13.09
N GLN A 52 -4.15 -8.48 -13.27
CA GLN A 52 -2.79 -8.97 -13.38
C GLN A 52 -2.14 -8.95 -11.99
N GLN A 53 -1.94 -10.13 -11.39
CA GLN A 53 -1.25 -10.22 -10.09
C GLN A 53 0.27 -10.14 -10.30
N VAL A 54 0.92 -9.20 -9.62
CA VAL A 54 2.37 -8.96 -9.71
C VAL A 54 3.00 -9.27 -8.36
N ARG A 55 3.87 -10.29 -8.29
CA ARG A 55 4.62 -10.62 -7.08
C ARG A 55 5.57 -9.49 -6.73
N ALA A 56 5.64 -9.08 -5.47
CA ALA A 56 6.54 -8.04 -4.95
C ALA A 56 8.02 -8.49 -4.90
N GLU A 57 8.58 -8.83 -6.05
CA GLU A 57 9.97 -9.28 -6.25
C GLU A 57 10.73 -8.33 -7.19
N GLY A 58 12.03 -8.58 -7.42
CA GLY A 58 12.88 -7.74 -8.28
C GLY A 58 12.28 -7.36 -9.66
N PRO A 59 11.57 -8.27 -10.36
CA PRO A 59 10.91 -7.95 -11.64
C PRO A 59 9.67 -7.06 -11.52
N ALA A 60 9.00 -7.02 -10.35
CA ALA A 60 7.72 -6.34 -10.14
C ALA A 60 7.77 -4.87 -10.56
N VAL A 61 8.82 -4.18 -10.13
CA VAL A 61 8.98 -2.74 -10.38
C VAL A 61 9.05 -2.45 -11.88
N ARG A 62 9.73 -3.29 -12.66
CA ARG A 62 9.82 -3.12 -14.12
C ARG A 62 8.47 -3.35 -14.80
N GLN A 63 7.73 -4.35 -14.36
CA GLN A 63 6.41 -4.67 -14.88
C GLN A 63 5.40 -3.53 -14.59
N LEU A 64 5.35 -3.05 -13.35
CA LEU A 64 4.49 -1.92 -12.97
C LEU A 64 4.87 -0.64 -13.74
N PHE A 65 6.16 -0.38 -13.90
CA PHE A 65 6.63 0.76 -14.68
C PHE A 65 6.13 0.69 -16.12
N LYS A 66 6.19 -0.49 -16.75
CA LYS A 66 5.65 -0.71 -18.10
C LYS A 66 4.14 -0.47 -18.14
N VAL A 67 3.37 -1.07 -17.23
CA VAL A 67 1.91 -0.89 -17.14
C VAL A 67 1.56 0.60 -17.09
N LEU A 68 2.26 1.37 -16.24
CA LEU A 68 1.99 2.80 -16.07
C LEU A 68 2.40 3.65 -17.29
N LYS A 69 3.50 3.31 -17.96
CA LYS A 69 3.92 4.00 -19.20
C LYS A 69 2.96 3.73 -20.35
N ASP A 70 2.39 2.52 -20.40
CA ASP A 70 1.39 2.13 -21.40
C ASP A 70 -0.01 2.69 -21.08
N GLY A 71 -0.16 3.47 -19.98
CA GLY A 71 -1.41 4.13 -19.61
C GLY A 71 -2.37 3.28 -18.77
N GLY A 72 -1.93 2.10 -18.30
CA GLY A 72 -2.70 1.23 -17.44
C GLY A 72 -2.76 1.68 -15.97
N ALA A 73 -3.39 0.85 -15.14
CA ALA A 73 -3.58 1.09 -13.72
C ALA A 73 -2.86 0.05 -12.85
N THR A 74 -2.44 0.45 -11.65
CA THR A 74 -1.95 -0.47 -10.62
C THR A 74 -2.49 -0.15 -9.22
N GLY A 75 -2.76 -1.19 -8.44
CA GLY A 75 -3.09 -1.10 -7.01
C GLY A 75 -1.91 -1.51 -6.14
N ILE A 76 -1.58 -0.69 -5.14
CA ILE A 76 -0.48 -0.91 -4.19
C ILE A 76 -0.98 -0.61 -2.78
N LEU A 77 -0.72 -1.51 -1.82
CA LEU A 77 -0.99 -1.27 -0.41
C LEU A 77 0.31 -0.76 0.26
N PRO A 78 0.42 0.54 0.58
CA PRO A 78 1.71 1.17 0.85
C PRO A 78 2.08 1.29 2.33
N ASP A 79 1.21 0.84 3.22
CA ASP A 79 1.21 1.11 4.65
C ASP A 79 1.72 -0.06 5.49
N GLN A 80 2.39 -1.04 4.88
CA GLN A 80 3.18 -2.05 5.57
C GLN A 80 4.67 -1.73 5.49
N GLN A 81 5.44 -2.33 6.41
CA GLN A 81 6.87 -2.14 6.51
C GLN A 81 7.58 -2.90 5.37
N PRO A 82 8.38 -2.23 4.52
CA PRO A 82 9.20 -2.89 3.51
C PRO A 82 10.44 -3.52 4.17
N LYS A 83 11.25 -4.23 3.37
CA LYS A 83 12.57 -4.68 3.81
C LYS A 83 13.51 -3.48 4.00
N ALA A 84 14.56 -3.66 4.81
CA ALA A 84 15.60 -2.66 4.97
C ALA A 84 16.21 -2.29 3.59
N GLY A 85 16.31 -0.99 3.29
CA GLY A 85 16.77 -0.46 2.00
C GLY A 85 15.67 -0.20 0.97
N ASP A 86 14.47 -0.75 1.14
CA ASP A 86 13.34 -0.58 0.19
C ASP A 86 12.41 0.60 0.58
N GLY A 87 12.74 1.30 1.65
CA GLY A 87 11.95 2.40 2.20
C GLY A 87 12.78 3.53 2.78
N VAL A 88 12.08 4.54 3.31
CA VAL A 88 12.64 5.66 4.06
C VAL A 88 11.84 5.84 5.35
N PHE A 89 12.49 6.29 6.42
CA PHE A 89 11.79 6.65 7.65
C PHE A 89 11.04 7.98 7.44
N ALA A 90 9.73 7.92 7.65
CA ALA A 90 8.83 9.06 7.58
C ALA A 90 7.78 8.95 8.70
N PRO A 91 7.25 10.08 9.20
CA PRO A 91 6.28 10.06 10.29
C PRO A 91 4.99 9.36 9.85
N PHE A 92 4.48 8.48 10.72
CA PHE A 92 3.15 7.88 10.65
C PHE A 92 2.56 7.85 12.06
N PHE A 93 1.51 8.64 12.28
CA PHE A 93 0.94 9.00 13.58
C PHE A 93 1.98 9.59 14.54
N GLY A 94 2.88 10.42 14.01
CA GLY A 94 3.92 11.10 14.81
C GLY A 94 5.13 10.24 15.17
N VAL A 95 5.14 8.96 14.79
CA VAL A 95 6.26 8.04 15.00
C VAL A 95 6.96 7.76 13.67
N GLU A 96 8.29 7.77 13.64
CA GLU A 96 9.03 7.35 12.45
C GLU A 96 8.72 5.88 12.14
N ALA A 97 8.20 5.64 10.93
CA ALA A 97 7.92 4.32 10.38
C ALA A 97 8.70 4.16 9.07
N LEU A 98 9.30 2.99 8.86
CA LEU A 98 9.94 2.70 7.58
C LEU A 98 8.86 2.55 6.51
N THR A 99 8.69 3.54 5.65
CA THR A 99 7.66 3.57 4.60
C THR A 99 8.24 3.20 3.26
N MET A 100 7.55 2.31 2.53
CA MET A 100 7.97 1.91 1.19
C MET A 100 7.94 3.10 0.24
N THR A 101 8.90 3.15 -0.67
CA THR A 101 9.03 4.27 -1.63
C THR A 101 8.54 3.90 -3.03
N LEU A 102 7.97 2.71 -3.22
CA LEU A 102 7.55 2.19 -4.52
C LEU A 102 6.51 3.09 -5.20
N VAL A 103 5.46 3.49 -4.48
CA VAL A 103 4.42 4.40 -5.00
C VAL A 103 5.04 5.70 -5.47
N ASN A 104 5.88 6.32 -4.63
CA ASN A 104 6.53 7.60 -4.90
C ASN A 104 7.43 7.53 -6.14
N ARG A 105 8.32 6.52 -6.19
CA ARG A 105 9.24 6.30 -7.31
C ARG A 105 8.51 6.00 -8.63
N LEU A 106 7.42 5.24 -8.59
CA LEU A 106 6.62 4.99 -9.79
C LEU A 106 5.96 6.29 -10.25
N ALA A 107 5.34 7.05 -9.36
CA ALA A 107 4.68 8.31 -9.68
C ALA A 107 5.66 9.32 -10.30
N GLU A 108 6.80 9.56 -9.65
CA GLU A 108 7.83 10.51 -10.09
C GLU A 108 8.38 10.13 -11.48
N ARG A 109 8.79 8.88 -11.69
CA ARG A 109 9.43 8.46 -12.96
C ARG A 109 8.46 8.29 -14.12
N THR A 110 7.19 7.99 -13.84
CA THR A 110 6.19 7.73 -14.89
C THR A 110 5.31 8.95 -15.18
N GLY A 111 5.17 9.87 -14.23
CA GLY A 111 4.16 10.93 -14.27
C GLY A 111 2.74 10.39 -14.09
N ALA A 112 2.58 9.20 -13.51
CA ALA A 112 1.28 8.60 -13.22
C ALA A 112 0.52 9.42 -12.17
N THR A 113 -0.81 9.46 -12.31
CA THR A 113 -1.68 10.05 -11.29
C THR A 113 -1.76 9.08 -10.11
N VAL A 114 -1.51 9.58 -8.90
CA VAL A 114 -1.72 8.80 -7.67
C VAL A 114 -3.06 9.18 -7.06
N LEU A 115 -3.84 8.16 -6.70
CA LEU A 115 -5.11 8.28 -6.01
C LEU A 115 -5.05 7.45 -4.73
N TYR A 116 -5.68 7.94 -3.66
CA TYR A 116 -6.08 7.07 -2.56
C TYR A 116 -7.34 6.32 -2.94
N GLY A 117 -7.42 5.03 -2.60
CA GLY A 117 -8.63 4.24 -2.75
C GLY A 117 -8.88 3.40 -1.52
N TRP A 118 -10.11 3.38 -1.01
CA TRP A 118 -10.50 2.50 0.10
C TRP A 118 -11.99 2.15 0.01
N CYS A 119 -12.39 1.13 0.77
CA CYS A 119 -13.76 0.68 0.86
C CYS A 119 -14.14 0.57 2.34
N GLU A 120 -14.95 1.50 2.84
CA GLU A 120 -15.32 1.56 4.25
C GLU A 120 -16.68 0.92 4.50
N ARG A 121 -16.82 0.21 5.61
CA ARG A 121 -18.12 -0.29 6.05
C ARG A 121 -18.91 0.88 6.62
N ILE A 122 -20.13 1.08 6.10
CA ILE A 122 -21.04 2.13 6.57
C ILE A 122 -22.20 1.47 7.31
N GLY A 123 -22.26 1.65 8.63
CA GLY A 123 -23.35 1.10 9.44
C GLY A 123 -23.17 -0.35 9.90
N PRO A 124 -24.22 -0.94 10.50
CA PRO A 124 -24.14 -2.23 11.20
C PRO A 124 -24.27 -3.46 10.28
N GLY A 125 -24.72 -3.29 9.04
CA GLY A 125 -24.92 -4.34 8.04
C GLY A 125 -23.78 -4.52 7.04
N MET A 126 -23.99 -5.31 5.98
CA MET A 126 -23.02 -5.48 4.87
C MET A 126 -23.09 -4.33 3.86
N GLU A 127 -23.06 -3.10 4.36
CA GLU A 127 -23.09 -1.88 3.55
C GLU A 127 -21.68 -1.29 3.49
N PHE A 128 -21.25 -0.93 2.28
CA PHE A 128 -19.90 -0.44 2.03
C PHE A 128 -19.92 0.78 1.11
N ALA A 129 -19.09 1.78 1.42
CA ALA A 129 -18.82 2.92 0.57
C ALA A 129 -17.41 2.82 -0.03
N LEU A 130 -17.31 2.96 -1.35
CA LEU A 130 -16.05 3.05 -2.08
C LEU A 130 -15.67 4.51 -2.25
N HIS A 131 -14.42 4.83 -1.92
CA HIS A 131 -13.88 6.17 -2.00
C HIS A 131 -12.63 6.17 -2.87
N ILE A 132 -12.53 7.20 -3.72
CA ILE A 132 -11.35 7.50 -4.52
C ILE A 132 -11.07 8.99 -4.35
N GLU A 133 -9.87 9.32 -3.90
CA GLU A 133 -9.45 10.71 -3.67
C GLU A 133 -8.09 10.99 -4.29
N ALA A 134 -7.87 12.23 -4.75
CA ALA A 134 -6.57 12.66 -5.21
C ALA A 134 -5.57 12.72 -4.04
N THR A 135 -4.31 12.31 -4.29
CA THR A 135 -3.25 12.52 -3.31
C THR A 135 -2.71 13.95 -3.36
N SER A 136 -1.92 14.34 -2.36
CA SER A 136 -1.05 15.51 -2.49
C SER A 136 -0.09 15.33 -3.66
N PRO A 137 0.22 16.38 -4.45
CA PRO A 137 1.27 16.34 -5.47
C PRO A 137 2.64 15.95 -4.88
N ALA A 138 2.88 16.25 -3.60
CA ALA A 138 4.10 15.91 -2.90
C ALA A 138 4.33 14.38 -2.79
N VAL A 139 3.34 13.53 -3.04
CA VAL A 139 3.54 12.07 -3.13
C VAL A 139 4.52 11.69 -4.26
N ALA A 140 4.68 12.54 -5.27
CA ALA A 140 5.66 12.38 -6.35
C ALA A 140 6.88 13.30 -6.20
N ASP A 141 7.15 13.81 -5.00
CA ASP A 141 8.33 14.64 -4.73
C ASP A 141 9.63 13.83 -4.98
N PRO A 142 10.68 14.43 -5.59
CA PRO A 142 11.95 13.76 -5.79
C PRO A 142 12.68 13.42 -4.48
N ASP A 143 12.41 14.14 -3.37
CA ASP A 143 12.91 13.76 -2.05
C ASP A 143 12.06 12.61 -1.46
N PRO A 144 12.64 11.41 -1.25
CA PRO A 144 11.88 10.25 -0.80
C PRO A 144 11.17 10.46 0.54
N ARG A 145 11.78 11.21 1.46
CA ARG A 145 11.20 11.44 2.80
C ARG A 145 10.00 12.37 2.71
N THR A 146 10.08 13.44 1.94
CA THR A 146 8.96 14.35 1.65
C THR A 146 7.80 13.58 1.01
N ALA A 147 8.12 12.73 0.03
CA ALA A 147 7.13 11.93 -0.67
C ALA A 147 6.45 10.89 0.22
N ALA A 148 7.22 10.16 1.03
CA ALA A 148 6.71 9.21 2.01
C ALA A 148 5.90 9.89 3.12
N THR A 149 6.31 11.08 3.56
CA THR A 149 5.57 11.89 4.55
C THR A 149 4.19 12.30 4.00
N ALA A 150 4.13 12.78 2.76
CA ALA A 150 2.87 13.14 2.12
C ALA A 150 1.94 11.93 1.92
N LEU A 151 2.52 10.77 1.61
CA LEU A 151 1.81 9.50 1.49
C LEU A 151 1.23 9.06 2.84
N ASN A 152 2.07 8.99 3.87
CA ASN A 152 1.67 8.64 5.24
C ASN A 152 0.58 9.59 5.75
N ALA A 153 0.73 10.90 5.58
CA ALA A 153 -0.25 11.87 6.04
C ALA A 153 -1.65 11.64 5.43
N GLY A 154 -1.74 11.24 4.16
CA GLY A 154 -3.02 10.87 3.54
C GLY A 154 -3.60 9.58 4.12
N ILE A 155 -2.76 8.57 4.34
CA ILE A 155 -3.17 7.30 4.96
C ILE A 155 -3.66 7.53 6.39
N GLU A 156 -2.96 8.35 7.18
CA GLU A 156 -3.42 8.71 8.53
C GLU A 156 -4.79 9.38 8.51
N ARG A 157 -5.07 10.28 7.55
CA ARG A 157 -6.40 10.89 7.41
C ARG A 157 -7.47 9.84 7.16
N ILE A 158 -7.18 8.84 6.32
CA ILE A 158 -8.11 7.74 6.02
C ILE A 158 -8.32 6.88 7.28
N ALA A 159 -7.25 6.47 7.94
CA ALA A 159 -7.31 5.68 9.17
C ALA A 159 -8.05 6.40 10.31
N ARG A 160 -7.97 7.74 10.39
CA ARG A 160 -8.71 8.57 11.37
C ARG A 160 -10.21 8.64 11.13
N ARG A 161 -10.72 8.23 9.96
CA ARG A 161 -12.16 8.23 9.66
C ARG A 161 -12.92 7.30 10.61
N ASP A 162 -12.42 6.08 10.76
CA ASP A 162 -12.87 5.10 11.73
C ASP A 162 -11.69 4.19 12.11
N PRO A 163 -11.00 4.48 13.23
CA PRO A 163 -9.86 3.68 13.66
C PRO A 163 -10.17 2.20 13.83
N ALA A 164 -11.42 1.80 14.10
CA ALA A 164 -11.77 0.39 14.23
C ALA A 164 -11.67 -0.38 12.91
N GLN A 165 -11.65 0.32 11.77
CA GLN A 165 -11.57 -0.28 10.43
C GLN A 165 -10.15 -0.33 9.86
N TYR A 166 -9.15 0.22 10.55
CA TYR A 166 -7.76 0.10 10.12
C TYR A 166 -7.10 -1.16 10.68
N GLN A 167 -6.26 -1.84 9.89
CA GLN A 167 -5.62 -3.08 10.29
C GLN A 167 -4.44 -2.85 11.26
N TRP A 168 -4.75 -2.57 12.53
CA TRP A 168 -3.74 -2.30 13.57
C TRP A 168 -2.93 -3.52 14.02
N THR A 169 -3.29 -4.73 13.58
CA THR A 169 -2.57 -5.96 13.95
C THR A 169 -1.18 -6.05 13.32
N TYR A 170 -0.91 -5.27 12.27
CA TYR A 170 0.39 -5.26 11.62
C TYR A 170 1.41 -4.49 12.47
N LYS A 171 2.55 -5.13 12.76
CA LYS A 171 3.67 -4.56 13.52
C LYS A 171 4.43 -3.51 12.69
N ARG A 172 3.83 -2.33 12.54
CA ARG A 172 4.26 -1.29 11.59
C ARG A 172 5.60 -0.63 11.91
N TYR A 173 5.92 -0.54 13.19
CA TYR A 173 7.05 0.17 13.80
C TYR A 173 8.24 -0.74 14.21
N THR A 174 8.33 -1.98 13.72
CA THR A 174 9.38 -2.95 14.09
C THR A 174 10.79 -2.44 13.81
N LEU A 175 11.05 -1.97 12.59
CA LEU A 175 12.34 -1.37 12.26
C LEU A 175 12.35 0.09 12.73
N ARG A 176 13.42 0.46 13.44
CA ARG A 176 13.67 1.81 13.94
C ARG A 176 14.74 2.54 13.11
N PRO A 177 14.72 3.89 13.07
CA PRO A 177 15.77 4.65 12.42
C PRO A 177 17.15 4.24 12.96
N PRO A 178 18.15 3.98 12.09
CA PRO A 178 19.48 3.64 12.55
C PRO A 178 20.00 4.71 13.50
N GLN A 179 20.64 4.29 14.60
CA GLN A 179 21.25 5.18 15.59
C GLN A 179 20.27 6.06 16.38
N SER A 180 18.95 5.83 16.32
CA SER A 180 17.99 6.56 17.16
C SER A 180 18.04 6.15 18.64
N GLY A 181 18.51 4.94 18.92
CA GLY A 181 18.46 4.35 20.27
C GLY A 181 17.05 3.95 20.72
N GLU A 182 16.08 3.95 19.81
CA GLU A 182 14.73 3.47 20.07
C GLU A 182 14.66 1.95 19.94
N ASP A 183 13.92 1.31 20.84
CA ASP A 183 13.67 -0.13 20.81
C ASP A 183 12.47 -0.47 19.90
N ASP A 184 12.37 -1.73 19.46
CA ASP A 184 11.16 -2.25 18.80
C ASP A 184 10.01 -2.32 19.82
N PRO A 185 8.91 -1.56 19.63
CA PRO A 185 7.78 -1.57 20.56
C PRO A 185 6.99 -2.89 20.59
N TYR A 186 7.26 -3.82 19.67
CA TYR A 186 6.62 -5.13 19.59
C TYR A 186 7.52 -6.29 20.01
N ALA A 187 8.74 -5.99 20.46
CA ALA A 187 9.64 -6.97 21.01
C ALA A 187 9.00 -7.60 22.25
N THR A 188 9.09 -8.91 22.35
CA THR A 188 8.63 -9.70 23.50
C THR A 188 9.78 -10.59 23.96
N GLU A 189 9.70 -11.15 25.18
CA GLU A 189 10.74 -12.06 25.69
C GLU A 189 10.99 -13.25 24.73
N ASP A 190 9.94 -13.75 24.07
CA ASP A 190 10.02 -14.85 23.10
C ASP A 190 10.46 -14.43 21.69
N HIS A 191 10.31 -13.13 21.37
CA HIS A 191 10.65 -12.55 20.06
C HIS A 191 11.28 -11.15 20.26
N PRO A 192 12.58 -11.09 20.57
CA PRO A 192 13.23 -9.82 20.90
C PRO A 192 13.52 -8.91 19.70
N HIS A 193 13.43 -9.43 18.45
CA HIS A 193 13.78 -8.73 17.21
C HIS A 193 12.88 -9.14 16.04
#